data_AF-A0A8D8KQT8-F1
#
_entry.id   AF-A0A8D8KQT8-F1
#
_cell.length_a   1.000
_cell.length_b   1.000
_cell.length_c   1.000
_cell.angle_alpha   90.00
_cell.angle_beta   90.00
_cell.angle_gamma   90.00
#
_symmetry.space_group_name_H-M   'P 1'
#
loop_
_entity.id
_entity.type
_entity.pdbx_description
1 polymer ?
#
loop_
_entity_poly.entity_id
_entity_poly.type
_entity_poly.pdbx_seq_one_letter_code
_entity_poly.pdbx_strand_id
1 'polypeptide(L)'
;RAMNFLEDKIQFKHSYFLGYLTSRPSYLGTGLKITLTLELPHLNKEKENLRHLSQARGLYLLTSSNNQQSVRMSNTRSLSQCEWQIFQDYTGAITNIVALEKDLLMSNSMHIAATLLKIFRKKKN
;
A
#
# COMPACT_ATOMS: atom_id res chain seq x y z
N ARG A 1 -18.47 14.45 4.72
CA ARG A 1 -19.73 14.88 4.05
C ARG A 1 -20.85 13.86 4.25
N ALA A 2 -20.77 12.66 3.67
CA ALA A 2 -21.81 11.63 3.89
C ALA A 2 -21.92 11.19 5.36
N MET A 3 -20.78 10.93 6.03
CA MET A 3 -20.78 10.53 7.44
C MET A 3 -21.37 11.60 8.37
N ASN A 4 -21.00 12.87 8.19
CA ASN A 4 -21.56 13.98 8.96
C ASN A 4 -23.09 14.07 8.80
N PHE A 5 -23.59 13.94 7.56
CA PHE A 5 -25.03 13.95 7.32
C PHE A 5 -25.75 12.77 8.01
N LEU A 6 -25.12 11.60 8.05
CA LEU A 6 -25.68 10.43 8.72
C LEU A 6 -25.65 10.56 10.25
N GLU A 7 -24.62 11.18 10.80
CA GLU A 7 -24.49 11.42 12.24
C GLU A 7 -25.60 12.32 12.77
N ASP A 8 -26.06 13.28 11.96
CA ASP A 8 -27.23 14.11 12.26
C ASP A 8 -28.56 13.33 12.29
N LYS A 9 -28.59 12.14 11.67
CA LYS A 9 -29.80 11.30 11.53
C LYS A 9 -29.77 10.05 12.41
N ILE A 10 -28.58 9.55 12.74
CA ILE A 10 -28.37 8.26 13.39
C ILE A 10 -27.23 8.41 14.41
N GLN A 11 -27.47 7.97 15.64
CA GLN A 11 -26.42 7.91 16.66
C GLN A 11 -25.51 6.70 16.45
N PHE A 12 -24.27 6.96 16.02
CA PHE A 12 -23.24 5.92 15.95
C PHE A 12 -22.81 5.48 17.35
N LYS A 13 -22.59 4.17 17.53
CA LYS A 13 -22.09 3.63 18.80
C LYS A 13 -20.60 3.93 18.93
N HIS A 14 -20.25 4.67 19.98
CA HIS A 14 -18.89 5.08 20.28
C HIS A 14 -18.53 4.76 21.74
N SER A 15 -17.30 4.34 21.98
CA SER A 15 -16.71 4.12 23.30
C SER A 15 -15.44 4.95 23.43
N TYR A 16 -15.20 5.51 24.61
CA TYR A 16 -14.01 6.32 24.89
C TYR A 16 -12.69 5.59 24.55
N PHE A 17 -12.60 4.30 24.88
CA PHE A 17 -11.39 3.51 24.66
C PHE A 17 -11.31 2.85 23.28
N LEU A 18 -12.47 2.56 22.66
CA LEU A 18 -12.53 1.75 21.44
C LEU A 18 -12.95 2.54 20.20
N GLY A 19 -13.27 3.83 20.32
CA GLY A 19 -13.80 4.63 19.23
C GLY A 19 -15.17 4.13 18.76
N TYR A 20 -15.42 4.22 17.45
CA TYR A 20 -16.60 3.66 16.80
C TYR A 20 -16.62 2.13 16.90
N LEU A 21 -17.74 1.61 17.39
CA LEU A 21 -17.93 0.19 17.62
C LEU A 21 -18.40 -0.50 16.35
N THR A 22 -17.83 -1.67 16.08
CA THR A 22 -18.15 -2.52 14.94
C THR A 22 -18.05 -3.98 15.34
N SER A 23 -18.75 -4.86 14.62
CA SER A 23 -18.72 -6.31 14.86
C SER A 23 -17.36 -6.94 14.58
N ARG A 24 -16.48 -6.28 13.79
CA ARG A 24 -15.15 -6.80 13.45
C ARG A 24 -14.07 -6.11 14.31
N PRO A 25 -13.43 -6.81 15.27
CA PRO A 25 -12.48 -6.18 16.20
C PRO A 25 -11.31 -5.45 15.53
N SER A 26 -10.83 -5.92 14.38
CA SER A 26 -9.73 -5.29 13.63
C SER A 26 -10.08 -3.95 12.96
N TYR A 27 -11.35 -3.52 13.06
CA TYR A 27 -11.87 -2.27 12.51
C TYR A 27 -12.30 -1.30 13.62
N LEU A 28 -12.06 -1.61 14.90
CA LEU A 28 -12.34 -0.67 15.99
C LEU A 28 -11.55 0.64 15.83
N GLY A 29 -12.03 1.69 16.48
CA GLY A 29 -11.47 3.04 16.43
C GLY A 29 -12.21 3.91 15.42
N THR A 30 -11.60 4.17 14.27
CA THR A 30 -12.17 4.96 13.18
C THR A 30 -13.04 4.13 12.24
N GLY A 31 -12.90 2.80 12.23
CA GLY A 31 -13.51 1.97 11.18
C GLY A 31 -12.92 2.16 9.78
N LEU A 32 -12.02 3.12 9.58
CA LEU A 32 -11.53 3.52 8.27
C LEU A 32 -10.53 2.49 7.72
N LYS A 33 -10.91 1.85 6.62
CA LYS A 33 -10.01 1.05 5.79
C LYS A 33 -9.93 1.60 4.39
N ILE A 34 -8.72 2.02 4.02
CA ILE A 34 -8.38 2.48 2.69
C ILE A 34 -7.69 1.32 1.99
N THR A 35 -8.13 1.00 0.78
CA THR A 35 -7.58 -0.13 0.03
C THR A 35 -7.39 0.28 -1.42
N LEU A 36 -6.18 0.04 -1.94
CA LEU A 36 -5.80 0.34 -3.31
C LEU A 36 -5.32 -0.95 -3.98
N THR A 37 -5.67 -1.10 -5.25
CA THR A 37 -5.10 -2.16 -6.11
C THR A 37 -4.02 -1.52 -6.97
N LEU A 38 -2.82 -2.08 -6.94
CA LEU A 38 -1.63 -1.59 -7.61
C LEU A 38 -1.04 -2.69 -8.48
N GLU A 39 -0.46 -2.31 -9.62
CA GLU A 39 0.37 -3.20 -10.42
C GLU A 39 1.84 -2.97 -10.04
N LEU A 40 2.48 -3.99 -9.47
CA LEU A 40 3.87 -3.93 -9.03
C LEU A 40 4.68 -5.07 -9.68
N PRO A 41 4.89 -5.05 -11.00
CA PRO A 41 5.52 -6.15 -11.73
C PRO A 41 6.96 -6.46 -11.29
N HIS A 42 7.69 -5.53 -10.68
CA HIS A 42 9.06 -5.74 -10.22
C HIS A 42 9.10 -6.15 -8.75
N LEU A 43 8.45 -5.39 -7.87
CA LEU A 43 8.41 -5.71 -6.44
C LEU A 43 7.67 -7.01 -6.14
N ASN A 44 6.66 -7.39 -6.94
CA ASN A 44 5.88 -8.60 -6.70
C ASN A 44 6.63 -9.90 -7.08
N LYS A 45 7.80 -9.80 -7.71
CA LYS A 45 8.69 -10.96 -7.94
C LYS A 45 9.18 -11.55 -6.62
N GLU A 46 9.41 -10.69 -5.63
CA GLU A 46 9.86 -11.05 -4.28
C GLU A 46 8.76 -10.78 -3.26
N LYS A 47 7.70 -11.59 -3.30
CA LYS A 47 6.48 -11.42 -2.48
C LYS A 47 6.75 -11.33 -0.97
N GLU A 48 7.74 -12.07 -0.49
CA GLU A 48 8.13 -12.07 0.92
C GLU A 48 8.67 -10.69 1.33
N ASN A 49 9.58 -10.14 0.54
CA ASN A 49 10.16 -8.82 0.77
C ASN A 49 9.11 -7.72 0.64
N LEU A 50 8.21 -7.83 -0.34
CA LEU A 50 7.08 -6.91 -0.47
C LEU A 50 6.15 -6.97 0.76
N ARG A 51 5.92 -8.17 1.32
CA ARG A 51 5.11 -8.32 2.54
C ARG A 51 5.78 -7.69 3.75
N HIS A 52 7.08 -7.93 3.95
CA HIS A 52 7.84 -7.31 5.04
C HIS A 52 7.88 -5.78 4.90
N LEU A 53 8.16 -5.27 3.70
CA LEU A 53 8.14 -3.84 3.41
C LEU A 53 6.77 -3.22 3.71
N SER A 54 5.69 -3.89 3.30
CA SER A 54 4.33 -3.44 3.56
C SER A 54 4.04 -3.38 5.06
N GLN A 55 4.37 -4.44 5.80
CA GLN A 55 4.16 -4.52 7.25
C GLN A 55 4.95 -3.44 8.01
N ALA A 56 6.21 -3.23 7.65
CA ALA A 56 7.06 -2.19 8.23
C ALA A 56 6.48 -0.77 8.03
N ARG A 57 5.63 -0.58 7.01
CA ARG A 57 4.95 0.68 6.70
C ARG A 57 3.49 0.73 7.16
N GLY A 58 3.04 -0.24 7.97
CA GLY A 58 1.66 -0.27 8.46
C GLY A 58 0.62 -0.65 7.39
N LEU A 59 1.06 -1.36 6.34
CA LEU A 59 0.21 -1.86 5.26
C LEU A 59 0.04 -3.38 5.35
N TYR A 60 -1.17 -3.83 5.06
CA TYR A 60 -1.55 -5.21 4.91
C TYR A 60 -1.63 -5.55 3.44
N LEU A 61 -0.77 -6.47 3.00
CA LEU A 61 -0.73 -6.97 1.62
C LEU A 61 -1.77 -8.09 1.46
N LEU A 62 -2.76 -7.85 0.61
CA LEU A 62 -3.76 -8.80 0.15
C LEU A 62 -3.29 -9.35 -1.21
N THR A 63 -2.79 -10.58 -1.21
CA THR A 63 -2.40 -11.26 -2.45
C THR A 63 -3.62 -11.96 -3.06
N SER A 64 -3.89 -11.70 -4.34
CA SER A 64 -4.84 -12.49 -5.11
C SER A 64 -4.09 -13.63 -5.78
N SER A 65 -4.61 -14.86 -5.69
CA SER A 65 -4.07 -16.03 -6.40
C SER A 65 -4.14 -15.90 -7.91
N ASN A 66 -5.03 -15.04 -8.43
CA ASN A 66 -5.44 -15.08 -9.82
C ASN A 66 -4.61 -14.15 -10.73
N ASN A 67 -3.99 -13.10 -10.19
CA ASN A 67 -3.17 -12.17 -10.96
C ASN A 67 -1.80 -11.98 -10.29
N GLN A 68 -0.75 -12.45 -10.95
CA GLN A 68 0.62 -12.38 -10.45
C GLN A 68 1.22 -10.96 -10.47
N GLN A 69 0.54 -9.95 -11.02
CA GLN A 69 1.07 -8.58 -11.12
C GLN A 69 0.29 -7.56 -10.27
N SER A 70 -0.99 -7.82 -10.00
CA SER A 70 -1.82 -6.93 -9.19
C SER A 70 -1.75 -7.32 -7.71
N VAL A 71 -1.46 -6.36 -6.86
CA VAL A 71 -1.50 -6.50 -5.40
C VAL A 71 -2.51 -5.52 -4.82
N ARG A 72 -3.14 -5.90 -3.71
CA ARG A 72 -4.05 -5.03 -2.99
C ARG A 72 -3.44 -4.69 -1.64
N MET A 73 -3.42 -3.41 -1.29
CA MET A 73 -2.80 -2.93 -0.05
C MET A 73 -3.80 -2.14 0.77
N SER A 74 -3.93 -2.49 2.05
CA SER A 74 -4.82 -1.83 3.01
C SER A 74 -4.06 -1.32 4.23
N ASN A 75 -4.53 -0.26 4.90
CA ASN A 75 -3.99 0.11 6.21
C ASN A 75 -4.27 -0.97 7.27
N THR A 76 -3.27 -1.27 8.11
CA THR A 76 -3.42 -2.24 9.22
C THR A 76 -4.14 -1.63 10.41
N ARG A 77 -3.84 -0.37 10.75
CA ARG A 77 -4.36 0.32 11.93
C ARG A 77 -5.66 1.06 11.62
N SER A 78 -6.61 0.99 12.54
CA SER A 78 -7.83 1.82 12.57
C SER A 78 -8.12 2.38 13.96
N LEU A 79 -7.43 1.89 15.00
CA LEU A 79 -7.55 2.30 16.40
C LEU A 79 -6.35 3.18 16.80
N SER A 80 -6.56 4.06 17.79
CA SER A 80 -5.54 4.95 18.37
C SER A 80 -5.00 6.04 17.44
N GLN A 81 -5.55 6.19 16.23
CA GLN A 81 -5.24 7.27 15.29
C GLN A 81 -6.54 7.86 14.76
N CYS A 82 -6.54 9.14 14.41
CA CYS A 82 -7.68 9.76 13.74
C CYS A 82 -7.65 9.49 12.22
N GLU A 83 -8.80 9.66 11.56
CA GLU A 83 -9.00 9.34 10.14
C GLU A 83 -8.00 10.04 9.22
N TRP A 84 -7.69 11.31 9.50
CA TRP A 84 -6.77 12.09 8.67
C TRP A 84 -5.32 11.54 8.77
N GLN A 85 -4.88 11.13 9.95
CA GLN A 85 -3.54 10.54 10.14
C GLN A 85 -3.45 9.20 9.41
N ILE A 86 -4.50 8.36 9.50
CA ILE A 86 -4.56 7.10 8.76
C ILE A 86 -4.43 7.36 7.26
N PHE A 87 -5.11 8.38 6.76
CA PHE A 87 -5.01 8.77 5.35
C PHE A 87 -3.61 9.26 4.96
N GLN A 88 -2.99 10.12 5.78
CA GLN A 88 -1.63 10.60 5.51
C GLN A 88 -0.60 9.47 5.56
N ASP A 89 -0.63 8.64 6.60
CA ASP A 89 0.25 7.48 6.76
C ASP A 89 0.10 6.53 5.56
N TYR A 90 -1.14 6.23 5.18
CA TYR A 90 -1.44 5.34 4.06
C TYR A 90 -0.93 5.92 2.72
N THR A 91 -1.24 7.18 2.42
CA THR A 91 -0.80 7.81 1.17
C THR A 91 0.72 7.94 1.09
N GLY A 92 1.40 8.27 2.19
CA GLY A 92 2.85 8.29 2.27
C GLY A 92 3.45 6.89 2.05
N ALA A 93 2.91 5.86 2.69
CA ALA A 93 3.36 4.48 2.52
C ALA A 93 3.21 3.99 1.07
N ILE A 94 2.06 4.24 0.44
CA ILE A 94 1.80 3.86 -0.95
C ILE A 94 2.71 4.63 -1.91
N THR A 95 2.87 5.93 -1.72
CA THR A 95 3.76 6.77 -2.57
C THR A 95 5.19 6.25 -2.54
N ASN A 96 5.68 5.86 -1.36
CA ASN A 96 7.02 5.27 -1.22
C ASN A 96 7.14 3.92 -1.96
N ILE A 97 6.11 3.07 -1.89
CA ILE A 97 6.12 1.78 -2.61
C ILE A 97 6.13 2.02 -4.13
N VAL A 98 5.31 2.95 -4.62
CA VAL A 98 5.26 3.31 -6.03
C VAL A 98 6.60 3.92 -6.50
N ALA A 99 7.26 4.73 -5.67
CA ALA A 99 8.58 5.25 -5.97
C ALA A 99 9.62 4.13 -6.10
N LEU A 100 9.64 3.17 -5.17
CA LEU A 100 10.54 2.01 -5.22
C LEU A 100 10.32 1.15 -6.47
N GLU A 101 9.07 0.94 -6.89
CA GLU A 101 8.76 0.23 -8.13
C GLU A 101 9.34 0.97 -9.35
N LYS A 102 9.24 2.30 -9.39
CA LYS A 102 9.80 3.14 -10.46
C LYS A 102 11.33 3.09 -10.49
N ASP A 103 11.98 3.09 -9.32
CA ASP A 103 13.43 3.02 -9.23
C ASP A 103 13.96 1.66 -9.74
N LEU A 104 13.25 0.57 -9.45
CA LEU A 104 13.58 -0.77 -9.97
C LEU A 104 13.41 -0.85 -11.49
N LEU A 105 12.34 -0.24 -12.03
CA LEU A 105 12.12 -0.10 -13.47
C LEU A 105 13.29 0.63 -14.16
N MET A 106 13.74 1.76 -13.59
CA MET A 106 14.83 2.56 -14.15
C MET A 106 16.17 1.83 -14.05
N SER A 107 16.47 1.19 -12.92
CA SER A 107 17.71 0.43 -12.72
C SER A 107 17.85 -0.71 -13.74
N ASN A 108 16.77 -1.46 -13.97
CA ASN A 108 16.76 -2.53 -14.99
C ASN A 108 17.02 -1.97 -16.39
N SER A 109 16.41 -0.84 -16.74
CA SER A 109 16.60 -0.18 -18.04
C SER A 109 18.05 0.27 -18.26
N MET A 110 18.66 0.88 -17.23
CA MET A 110 20.07 1.29 -17.27
C MET A 110 21.02 0.10 -17.43
N HIS A 111 20.77 -1.00 -16.73
CA HIS A 111 21.57 -2.22 -16.84
C HIS A 111 21.53 -2.81 -18.27
N ILE A 112 20.36 -2.79 -18.90
CA ILE A 112 20.19 -3.23 -20.30
C ILE A 112 20.99 -2.32 -21.23
N ALA A 113 20.85 -0.99 -21.09
CA ALA A 113 21.58 -0.03 -21.91
C ALA A 113 23.12 -0.19 -21.78
N ALA A 114 23.62 -0.38 -20.55
CA ALA A 114 25.04 -0.60 -20.29
C ALA A 114 25.55 -1.90 -20.92
N THR A 115 24.76 -2.98 -20.86
CA THR A 115 25.08 -4.26 -21.49
C THR A 115 25.16 -4.13 -23.02
N LEU A 116 24.18 -3.46 -23.63
CA LEU A 116 24.17 -3.21 -25.08
C LEU A 116 25.40 -2.40 -25.52
N LEU A 117 25.73 -1.32 -24.80
CA LEU A 117 26.93 -0.51 -25.10
C LEU A 117 28.22 -1.34 -25.05
N LYS A 118 28.35 -2.29 -24.12
CA LYS A 118 29.50 -3.21 -24.05
C LYS A 118 29.57 -4.14 -25.26
N ILE A 119 28.43 -4.67 -25.72
CA ILE A 119 28.34 -5.53 -26.91
C ILE A 119 28.76 -4.75 -28.16
N PHE A 120 28.24 -3.53 -28.34
CA PHE A 120 28.59 -2.69 -29.49
C PHE A 120 30.05 -2.22 -29.47
N ARG A 121 30.65 -1.94 -28.30
CA ARG A 121 32.09 -1.64 -28.19
C ARG A 121 32.99 -2.83 -28.52
N LYS A 122 32.59 -4.06 -28.15
CA LYS A 122 33.36 -5.28 -28.47
C LYS A 122 33.40 -5.61 -29.96
N LYS A 123 32.42 -5.18 -30.76
CA LYS A 123 32.34 -5.48 -32.19
C LYS A 123 33.18 -4.53 -33.08
N LYS A 124 33.72 -3.45 -32.50
CA LYS A 124 34.47 -2.40 -33.22
C LYS A 124 35.99 -2.57 -33.13
N ASN A 125 36.47 -3.54 -32.35
CA ASN A 125 37.86 -4.01 -32.30
C ASN A 125 37.92 -5.41 -32.93
#